data_AF-A0AB36DL83-F1
#
_entry.id   AF-A0AB36DL83-F1
#
_cell.length_a   1.000
_cell.length_b   1.000
_cell.length_c   1.000
_cell.angle_alpha   90.00
_cell.angle_beta   90.00
_cell.angle_gamma   90.00
#
_symmetry.space_group_name_H-M   'P 1'
#
loop_
_entity.id
_entity.type
_entity.pdbx_description
1 polymer ?
#
loop_
_entity_poly.entity_id
_entity_poly.type
_entity_poly.pdbx_seq_one_letter_code
_entity_poly.pdbx_strand_id
1 'polypeptide(L)'
;MSGGKYGSNNGYDHVVVFKDTDGQTYLTMTVDSKQLGKKGVTLDPKAAGGAMQMSKEWDDAVLNKLDRNSDAYKAVETARKNGSLVKGVAYVDKSTGELKLVRINPTTRTK
;
A
#
# COMPACT_ATOMS: atom_id res chain seq x y z
N MET A 1 -0.43 15.58 -1.90
CA MET A 1 0.37 14.37 -2.12
C MET A 1 0.55 14.19 -3.62
N SER A 2 1.78 14.23 -4.13
CA SER A 2 2.07 13.94 -5.53
C SER A 2 1.86 12.44 -5.77
N GLY A 3 0.97 12.06 -6.69
CA GLY A 3 0.55 10.65 -6.89
C GLY A 3 1.61 9.69 -7.47
N GLY A 4 2.88 9.85 -7.11
CA GLY A 4 4.01 9.02 -7.54
C GLY A 4 4.39 7.93 -6.55
N LYS A 5 5.32 7.08 -6.99
CA LYS A 5 5.90 5.97 -6.21
C LYS A 5 6.68 6.48 -5.00
N TYR A 6 6.39 5.92 -3.83
CA TYR A 6 7.03 6.26 -2.57
C TYR A 6 7.98 5.13 -2.14
N GLY A 7 9.29 5.39 -2.25
CA GLY A 7 10.33 4.52 -1.69
C GLY A 7 10.99 3.61 -2.72
N SER A 8 11.65 4.20 -3.73
CA SER A 8 12.48 3.51 -4.76
C SER A 8 11.81 2.25 -5.34
N ASN A 9 12.59 1.32 -5.93
CA ASN A 9 12.03 0.02 -6.35
C ASN A 9 11.43 -0.73 -5.15
N ASN A 10 10.18 -1.18 -5.32
CA ASN A 10 9.36 -1.92 -4.35
C ASN A 10 8.78 -1.10 -3.17
N GLY A 11 8.62 0.22 -3.35
CA GLY A 11 7.85 1.09 -2.46
C GLY A 11 6.34 1.09 -2.75
N TYR A 12 5.59 2.00 -2.11
CA TYR A 12 4.16 2.17 -2.36
C TYR A 12 3.92 2.82 -3.73
N ASP A 13 3.00 2.31 -4.54
CA ASP A 13 2.61 3.01 -5.78
C ASP A 13 1.78 4.26 -5.44
N HIS A 14 0.83 4.14 -4.50
CA HIS A 14 0.05 5.27 -4.00
C HIS A 14 -0.18 5.21 -2.50
N VAL A 15 -0.31 6.40 -1.90
CA VAL A 15 -0.79 6.62 -0.53
C VAL A 15 -2.00 7.54 -0.63
N VAL A 16 -3.15 7.06 -0.19
CA VAL A 16 -4.42 7.78 -0.20
C VAL A 16 -4.83 8.08 1.22
N VAL A 17 -5.07 9.35 1.53
CA VAL A 17 -5.49 9.81 2.85
C VAL A 17 -6.94 10.24 2.79
N PHE A 18 -7.75 9.66 3.68
CA PHE A 18 -9.17 10.00 3.82
C PHE A 18 -9.33 10.91 5.02
N LYS A 19 -10.00 12.03 4.78
CA LYS A 19 -10.30 13.03 5.77
C LYS A 19 -11.80 13.12 6.00
N ASP A 20 -12.20 13.35 7.24
CA ASP A 20 -13.59 13.65 7.56
C ASP A 20 -13.95 15.09 7.14
N THR A 21 -15.17 15.50 7.46
CA THR A 21 -15.68 16.84 7.14
C THR A 21 -14.91 17.97 7.82
N ASP A 22 -14.22 17.67 8.93
CA ASP A 22 -13.43 18.62 9.70
C ASP A 22 -11.96 18.65 9.23
N GLY A 23 -11.61 17.84 8.24
CA GLY A 23 -10.27 17.74 7.66
C GLY A 23 -9.33 16.81 8.41
N GLN A 24 -9.83 16.09 9.42
CA GLN A 24 -9.05 15.16 10.24
C GLN A 24 -8.90 13.82 9.52
N THR A 25 -7.69 13.27 9.54
CA THR A 25 -7.41 11.99 8.89
C THR A 25 -7.96 10.85 9.74
N TYR A 26 -8.94 10.12 9.22
CA TYR A 26 -9.51 8.94 9.90
C TYR A 26 -9.01 7.62 9.31
N LEU A 27 -8.53 7.62 8.05
CA LEU A 27 -8.05 6.43 7.36
C LEU A 27 -6.91 6.79 6.41
N THR A 28 -5.90 5.93 6.32
CA THR A 28 -4.90 5.97 5.24
C THR A 28 -4.85 4.62 4.55
N MET A 29 -4.76 4.63 3.23
CA MET A 29 -4.68 3.43 2.41
C MET A 29 -3.42 3.45 1.56
N THR A 30 -2.61 2.40 1.66
CA THR A 30 -1.53 2.13 0.71
C THR A 30 -2.07 1.26 -0.42
N VAL A 31 -1.72 1.63 -1.65
CA VAL A 31 -2.18 0.92 -2.85
C VAL A 31 -0.98 0.49 -3.69
N ASP A 32 -1.02 -0.75 -4.13
CA ASP A 32 -0.08 -1.33 -5.08
C ASP A 32 -0.83 -1.68 -6.37
N SER A 33 -0.34 -1.20 -7.51
CA SER A 33 -0.97 -1.41 -8.81
C SER A 33 -0.43 -2.67 -9.47
N LYS A 34 -1.32 -3.61 -9.81
CA LYS A 34 -0.94 -4.91 -10.37
C LYS A 34 -1.72 -5.24 -11.63
N GLN A 35 -1.06 -5.95 -12.54
CA GLN A 35 -1.76 -6.61 -13.64
C GLN A 35 -2.51 -7.84 -13.11
N LEU A 36 -3.77 -8.00 -13.55
CA LEU A 36 -4.54 -9.20 -13.28
C LEU A 36 -4.04 -10.34 -14.17
N GLY A 37 -3.42 -11.36 -13.57
CA GLY A 37 -2.98 -12.56 -14.27
C GLY A 37 -4.04 -13.66 -14.27
N LYS A 38 -3.76 -14.78 -14.95
CA LYS A 38 -4.66 -15.96 -15.00
C LYS A 38 -5.00 -16.54 -13.62
N LYS A 39 -4.13 -16.34 -12.62
CA LYS A 39 -4.29 -16.81 -11.24
C LYS A 39 -4.68 -15.69 -10.27
N GLY A 40 -5.11 -14.54 -10.79
CA GLY A 40 -5.39 -13.34 -10.01
C GLY A 40 -4.18 -12.40 -9.89
N VAL A 41 -4.21 -11.54 -8.88
CA VAL A 41 -3.10 -10.65 -8.55
C VAL A 41 -2.05 -11.41 -7.74
N THR A 42 -0.78 -11.24 -8.10
CA THR A 42 0.37 -11.81 -7.38
C THR A 42 1.11 -10.71 -6.62
N LEU A 43 1.33 -10.95 -5.33
CA LEU A 43 2.21 -10.13 -4.49
C LEU A 43 3.58 -10.80 -4.41
N ASP A 44 4.64 -10.01 -4.34
CA ASP A 44 6.01 -10.52 -4.25
C ASP A 44 6.30 -11.07 -2.83
N PRO A 45 6.61 -12.37 -2.66
CA PRO A 45 6.90 -12.94 -1.34
C PRO A 45 8.25 -12.49 -0.75
N LYS A 46 9.12 -11.83 -1.53
CA LYS A 46 10.46 -11.38 -1.12
C LYS A 46 10.72 -9.95 -1.61
N ALA A 47 9.80 -9.03 -1.30
CA ALA A 47 9.85 -7.64 -1.69
C ALA A 47 10.87 -6.82 -0.87
N ALA A 48 10.58 -5.56 -0.57
CA ALA A 48 11.45 -4.73 0.27
C ALA A 48 11.74 -5.42 1.61
N GLY A 49 13.03 -5.49 1.98
CA GLY A 49 13.47 -6.15 3.20
C GLY A 49 13.36 -7.69 3.16
N GLY A 50 13.09 -8.30 2.00
CA GLY A 50 12.88 -9.75 1.88
C GLY A 50 11.54 -10.23 2.45
N ALA A 51 10.64 -9.30 2.79
CA ALA A 51 9.33 -9.59 3.36
C ALA A 51 8.25 -9.78 2.28
N MET A 52 7.15 -10.41 2.67
CA MET A 52 5.95 -10.50 1.83
C MET A 52 5.44 -9.08 1.52
N GLN A 53 5.29 -8.75 0.23
CA GLN A 53 4.81 -7.44 -0.19
C GLN A 53 3.47 -7.10 0.47
N MET A 54 3.32 -5.85 0.88
CA MET A 54 2.15 -5.37 1.63
C MET A 54 2.00 -6.02 3.01
N SER A 55 2.98 -6.78 3.55
CA SER A 55 2.97 -7.21 4.97
C SER A 55 3.39 -6.07 5.90
N LYS A 56 3.35 -6.31 7.22
CA LYS A 56 3.82 -5.32 8.21
C LYS A 56 5.32 -5.08 8.10
N GLU A 57 6.10 -6.16 7.93
CA GLU A 57 7.56 -6.12 7.82
C GLU A 57 7.99 -5.42 6.52
N TRP A 58 7.22 -5.61 5.45
CA TRP A 58 7.42 -4.85 4.21
C TRP A 58 7.17 -3.36 4.42
N ASP A 59 6.11 -2.96 5.14
CA ASP A 59 5.89 -1.54 5.47
C ASP A 59 7.06 -0.95 6.25
N ASP A 60 7.61 -1.71 7.22
CA ASP A 60 8.79 -1.29 7.98
C ASP A 60 9.99 -1.04 7.05
N ALA A 61 10.22 -1.94 6.09
CA ALA A 61 11.30 -1.80 5.11
C ALA A 61 11.09 -0.63 4.14
N VAL A 62 9.86 -0.35 3.73
CA VAL A 62 9.54 0.77 2.82
C VAL A 62 9.64 2.11 3.55
N LEU A 63 9.06 2.24 4.74
CA LEU A 63 9.11 3.47 5.54
C LEU A 63 10.54 3.87 5.89
N ASN A 64 11.42 2.91 6.18
CA ASN A 64 12.84 3.17 6.45
C ASN A 64 13.60 3.78 5.25
N LYS A 65 13.06 3.65 4.03
CA LYS A 65 13.63 4.25 2.80
C LYS A 65 12.97 5.57 2.41
N LEU A 66 11.87 5.94 3.06
CA LEU A 66 11.20 7.21 2.79
C LEU A 66 11.84 8.35 3.58
N ASP A 67 11.82 9.54 2.99
CA ASP A 67 12.11 10.76 3.74
C ASP A 67 11.08 10.89 4.87
N ARG A 68 11.57 10.94 6.11
CA ARG A 68 10.76 11.09 7.33
C ARG A 68 9.94 12.38 7.34
N ASN A 69 10.35 13.38 6.59
CA ASN A 69 9.64 14.64 6.46
C ASN A 69 8.53 14.61 5.41
N SER A 70 8.49 13.58 4.56
CA SER A 70 7.48 13.45 3.50
C SER A 70 6.07 13.22 4.05
N ASP A 71 5.07 13.75 3.34
CA ASP A 71 3.65 13.56 3.67
C ASP A 71 3.26 12.07 3.71
N ALA A 72 3.81 11.27 2.79
CA ALA A 72 3.54 9.85 2.71
C ALA A 72 4.07 9.09 3.93
N TYR A 73 5.32 9.37 4.35
CA TYR A 73 5.87 8.80 5.58
C TYR A 73 4.97 9.13 6.78
N LYS A 74 4.64 10.41 6.96
CA LYS A 74 3.83 10.89 8.09
C LYS A 74 2.43 10.26 8.10
N ALA A 75 1.76 10.19 6.96
CA ALA A 75 0.43 9.61 6.84
C ALA A 75 0.42 8.11 7.18
N VAL A 76 1.34 7.34 6.57
CA VAL A 76 1.41 5.89 6.78
C VAL A 76 1.84 5.56 8.21
N GLU A 77 2.87 6.22 8.74
CA GLU A 77 3.34 6.03 10.12
C GLU A 77 2.24 6.34 11.14
N THR A 78 1.50 7.44 10.96
CA THR A 78 0.38 7.82 11.84
C THR A 78 -0.74 6.79 11.78
N ALA A 79 -1.14 6.37 10.57
CA ALA A 79 -2.19 5.38 10.42
C ALA A 79 -1.82 4.00 10.98
N ARG A 80 -0.53 3.61 10.90
CA ARG A 80 -0.04 2.38 11.55
C ARG A 80 -0.17 2.46 13.07
N LYS A 81 0.26 3.57 13.68
CA LYS A 81 0.16 3.80 15.13
C LYS A 81 -1.30 3.78 15.62
N ASN A 82 -2.20 4.33 14.81
CA ASN A 82 -3.61 4.43 15.14
C ASN A 82 -4.44 3.19 14.74
N GLY A 83 -3.83 2.18 14.11
CA GLY A 83 -4.55 1.00 13.60
C GLY A 83 -5.50 1.29 12.44
N SER A 84 -5.37 2.45 11.78
CA SER A 84 -6.20 2.91 10.67
C SER A 84 -5.54 2.78 9.29
N LEU A 85 -4.41 2.06 9.20
CA LEU A 85 -3.79 1.74 7.93
C LEU A 85 -4.54 0.59 7.24
N VAL A 86 -5.06 0.85 6.05
CA VAL A 86 -5.65 -0.14 5.15
C VAL A 86 -4.74 -0.38 3.94
N LYS A 87 -4.82 -1.59 3.39
CA LYS A 87 -3.99 -2.03 2.27
C LYS A 87 -4.89 -2.42 1.11
N GLY A 88 -4.56 -1.92 -0.08
CA GLY A 88 -5.32 -2.15 -1.29
C GLY A 88 -4.43 -2.59 -2.44
N VAL A 89 -5.02 -3.32 -3.37
CA VAL A 89 -4.45 -3.60 -4.68
C VAL A 89 -5.38 -3.03 -5.73
N ALA A 90 -4.82 -2.24 -6.64
CA ALA A 90 -5.54 -1.74 -7.81
C ALA A 90 -5.19 -2.59 -9.04
N TYR A 91 -6.19 -2.94 -9.85
CA TYR A 91 -6.00 -3.61 -11.14
C TYR A 91 -7.13 -3.23 -12.11
N VAL A 92 -6.89 -3.38 -13.41
CA VAL A 92 -7.93 -3.23 -14.43
C VAL A 92 -8.48 -4.61 -14.79
N ASP A 93 -9.80 -4.78 -14.67
CA ASP A 93 -10.48 -5.95 -15.19
C ASP A 93 -10.64 -5.81 -16.70
N LYS A 94 -9.87 -6.59 -17.46
CA LYS A 94 -9.87 -6.49 -18.93
C LYS A 94 -11.16 -6.96 -19.59
N SER A 95 -12.01 -7.69 -18.86
CA SER A 95 -13.31 -8.14 -19.39
C SER A 95 -14.35 -7.03 -19.38
N THR A 96 -14.28 -6.11 -18.40
CA THR A 96 -15.22 -4.98 -18.26
C THR A 96 -14.61 -3.63 -18.59
N GLY A 97 -13.28 -3.52 -18.60
CA GLY A 97 -12.55 -2.26 -18.73
C GLY A 97 -12.49 -1.43 -17.44
N GLU A 98 -13.04 -1.96 -16.34
CA GLU A 98 -13.16 -1.22 -15.08
C GLU A 98 -11.86 -1.27 -14.25
N LEU A 99 -11.54 -0.14 -13.63
CA LEU A 99 -10.54 -0.09 -12.55
C LEU A 99 -11.18 -0.62 -11.27
N LYS A 100 -10.56 -1.66 -10.69
CA LYS A 100 -10.97 -2.26 -9.42
C LYS A 100 -9.90 -2.01 -8.36
N LEU A 101 -10.36 -1.69 -7.15
CA LEU A 101 -9.54 -1.57 -5.96
C LEU A 101 -10.05 -2.56 -4.91
N VAL A 102 -9.19 -3.49 -4.52
CA VAL A 102 -9.56 -4.57 -3.58
C VAL A 102 -8.73 -4.44 -2.32
N ARG A 103 -9.41 -4.40 -1.17
CA ARG A 103 -8.75 -4.46 0.14
C ARG A 103 -8.10 -5.82 0.33
N ILE A 104 -6.86 -5.81 0.82
CA ILE A 104 -6.11 -7.03 1.14
C ILE A 104 -5.65 -7.00 2.60
N ASN A 105 -5.47 -8.18 3.17
CA ASN A 105 -4.80 -8.36 4.45
C ASN A 105 -3.79 -9.50 4.31
N PRO A 106 -2.62 -9.24 3.69
CA PRO A 106 -1.63 -10.27 3.46
C PRO A 106 -1.04 -10.70 4.80
N THR A 107 -1.41 -11.91 5.22
CA THR A 107 -0.68 -12.61 6.28
C THR A 107 0.53 -13.29 5.66
N THR A 108 1.63 -13.32 6.40
CA THR A 108 2.76 -14.17 6.07
C THR A 108 2.26 -15.61 6.16
N ARG A 109 2.12 -16.32 5.03
CA ARG A 109 1.96 -17.77 5.07
C ARG A 109 3.29 -18.34 5.55
N THR A 110 3.39 -18.66 6.84
CA THR A 110 4.39 -19.59 7.35
C THR A 110 4.17 -20.91 6.61
N LYS A 111 5.19 -21.35 5.87
CA LYS A 111 5.23 -22.69 5.30
C LYS A 111 5.41 -23.72 6.40
#